data_AF-D5H345-F1
#
_entry.id   AF-D5H345-F1
#
_cell.length_a   1.000
_cell.length_b   1.000
_cell.length_c   1.000
_cell.angle_alpha   90.00
_cell.angle_beta   90.00
_cell.angle_gamma   90.00
#
_symmetry.space_group_name_H-M   'P 1'
#
loop_
_entity.id
_entity.type
_entity.pdbx_description
1 polymer ?
#
loop_
_entity_poly.entity_id
_entity_poly.type
_entity_poly.pdbx_seq_one_letter_code
_entity_poly.pdbx_strand_id
1 'polypeptide(L)'
;MKKLGNKIEAIPIVRKLNSHRWMSLVWWSILVMILPYIFSICRVPVVWREAILFFIINSIIAYHLGNLIIKLNLSKWWIFLLPVLFCLAMLPHFALYNLMFGLIYLIIEAFGLMNKNIYR
;
A
#
# COMPACT_ATOMS: atom_id res chain seq x y z
N MET A 1 22.75 13.81 -2.14
CA MET A 1 22.17 12.77 -3.02
C MET A 1 20.70 13.08 -3.38
N LYS A 2 20.45 14.14 -4.19
CA LYS A 2 19.11 14.55 -4.70
C LYS A 2 18.99 14.34 -6.23
N LYS A 3 19.50 13.23 -6.79
CA LYS A 3 19.63 13.08 -8.26
C LYS A 3 18.67 12.08 -8.93
N LEU A 4 18.09 11.11 -8.21
CA LEU A 4 17.17 10.14 -8.83
C LEU A 4 15.72 10.63 -8.85
N GLY A 5 15.19 11.14 -7.73
CA GLY A 5 13.80 11.62 -7.65
C GLY A 5 13.49 12.71 -8.67
N ASN A 6 14.38 13.70 -8.81
CA ASN A 6 14.23 14.81 -9.75
C ASN A 6 14.26 14.35 -11.22
N LYS A 7 14.95 13.24 -11.54
CA LYS A 7 14.94 12.66 -12.90
C LYS A 7 13.62 11.96 -13.22
N ILE A 8 13.00 11.32 -12.23
CA ILE A 8 11.72 10.65 -12.37
C ILE A 8 10.59 11.69 -12.51
N GLU A 9 10.63 12.78 -11.75
CA GLU A 9 9.69 13.90 -11.89
C GLU A 9 9.83 14.69 -13.19
N ALA A 10 10.99 14.63 -13.85
CA ALA A 10 11.21 15.26 -15.15
C ALA A 10 10.49 14.54 -16.30
N ILE A 11 9.99 13.31 -16.09
CA ILE A 11 9.21 12.59 -17.09
C ILE A 11 7.82 13.24 -17.19
N PRO A 12 7.40 13.75 -18.36
CA PRO A 12 6.17 14.52 -18.50
C PRO A 12 4.91 13.72 -18.12
N ILE A 13 4.93 12.40 -18.36
CA ILE A 13 3.84 11.49 -17.99
C ILE A 13 3.73 11.36 -16.46
N VAL A 14 4.85 11.15 -15.77
CA VAL A 14 4.88 11.02 -14.30
C VAL A 14 4.48 12.33 -13.63
N ARG A 15 4.92 13.47 -14.17
CA ARG A 15 4.53 14.79 -13.68
C ARG A 15 3.03 15.06 -13.84
N LYS A 16 2.44 14.64 -14.96
CA LYS A 16 0.99 14.76 -15.21
C LYS A 16 0.17 13.81 -14.33
N LEU A 17 0.70 12.64 -14.00
CA LEU A 17 0.08 11.69 -13.08
C LEU A 17 0.15 12.21 -11.63
N ASN A 18 1.32 12.66 -11.18
CA ASN A 18 1.54 13.19 -9.84
C ASN A 18 0.84 14.52 -9.56
N SER A 19 0.26 15.18 -10.57
CA SER A 19 -0.60 16.36 -10.35
C SER A 19 -1.91 16.00 -9.65
N HIS A 20 -2.32 14.73 -9.71
CA HIS A 20 -3.54 14.25 -9.06
C HIS A 20 -3.28 13.90 -7.60
N ARG A 21 -4.12 14.43 -6.70
CA ARG A 21 -3.99 14.22 -5.25
C ARG A 21 -4.00 12.74 -4.86
N TRP A 22 -4.82 11.92 -5.53
CA TRP A 22 -4.95 10.47 -5.26
C TRP A 22 -3.75 9.63 -5.71
N MET A 23 -2.84 10.18 -6.51
CA MET A 23 -1.71 9.43 -7.06
C MET A 23 -0.79 8.87 -5.97
N SER A 24 -0.67 9.57 -4.84
CA SER A 24 0.10 9.09 -3.69
C SER A 24 -0.46 7.78 -3.10
N LEU A 25 -1.80 7.63 -3.03
CA LEU A 25 -2.41 6.35 -2.62
C LEU A 25 -2.02 5.22 -3.57
N VAL A 26 -2.11 5.49 -4.87
CA VAL A 26 -1.84 4.51 -5.92
C VAL A 26 -0.38 4.05 -5.88
N TRP A 27 0.57 4.98 -5.68
CA TRP A 27 1.98 4.62 -5.54
C TRP A 27 2.24 3.69 -4.34
N TRP A 28 1.62 3.97 -3.20
CA TRP A 28 1.74 3.11 -2.02
C TRP A 28 1.10 1.73 -2.23
N SER A 29 -0.07 1.67 -2.87
CA SER A 29 -0.70 0.38 -3.19
C SER A 29 0.09 -0.44 -4.21
N ILE A 30 0.66 0.20 -5.23
CA ILE A 30 1.57 -0.45 -6.19
C ILE A 30 2.80 -0.99 -5.46
N LEU A 31 3.36 -0.23 -4.53
CA LEU A 31 4.52 -0.66 -3.73
C LEU A 31 4.19 -1.94 -2.93
N VAL A 32 3.04 -1.98 -2.26
CA VAL A 32 2.57 -3.17 -1.52
C VAL A 32 2.33 -4.37 -2.45
N MET A 33 1.87 -4.14 -3.68
CA MET A 33 1.70 -5.19 -4.67
C MET A 33 3.04 -5.77 -5.16
N ILE A 34 4.06 -4.94 -5.35
CA ILE A 34 5.35 -5.36 -5.95
C ILE A 34 6.30 -5.96 -4.91
N LEU A 35 6.33 -5.46 -3.67
CA LEU A 35 7.26 -5.95 -2.63
C LEU A 35 7.23 -7.48 -2.43
N PRO A 36 6.07 -8.16 -2.38
CA PRO A 36 6.01 -9.61 -2.24
C PRO A 36 6.83 -10.33 -3.31
N TYR A 37 6.74 -9.87 -4.56
CA TYR A 37 7.47 -10.43 -5.69
C TYR A 37 8.97 -10.16 -5.58
N ILE A 38 9.36 -8.95 -5.18
CA ILE A 38 10.78 -8.62 -4.93
C ILE A 38 11.37 -9.57 -3.87
N PHE A 39 10.67 -9.74 -2.75
CA PHE A 39 11.11 -10.64 -1.67
C PHE A 39 11.14 -12.10 -2.10
N SER A 40 10.20 -12.52 -2.95
CA SER A 40 10.21 -13.85 -3.58
C SER A 40 11.44 -14.04 -4.45
N ILE A 41 11.78 -13.06 -5.30
CA ILE A 41 12.96 -13.08 -6.18
C ILE A 41 14.25 -13.11 -5.36
N CYS A 42 14.32 -12.37 -4.25
CA CYS A 42 15.45 -12.38 -3.32
C CYS A 42 15.53 -13.67 -2.48
N ARG A 43 14.67 -14.67 -2.71
CA ARG A 43 14.62 -15.95 -1.99
C ARG A 43 14.49 -15.79 -0.48
N VAL A 44 13.79 -14.74 -0.03
CA VAL A 44 13.52 -14.52 1.40
C VAL A 44 12.62 -15.66 1.90
N PRO A 45 12.94 -16.30 3.04
CA PRO A 45 12.13 -17.39 3.56
C PRO A 45 10.68 -16.98 3.77
N VAL A 46 9.75 -17.91 3.53
CA VAL A 46 8.31 -17.66 3.58
C VAL A 46 7.90 -17.02 4.91
N VAL A 47 8.36 -17.57 6.04
CA VAL A 47 8.07 -17.07 7.39
C VAL A 47 8.41 -15.58 7.53
N TRP A 48 9.55 -15.14 7.00
CA TRP A 48 9.97 -13.75 7.08
C TRP A 48 9.14 -12.83 6.18
N ARG A 49 8.69 -13.30 5.01
CA ARG A 49 7.77 -12.53 4.17
C ARG A 49 6.40 -12.37 4.84
N GLU A 50 5.88 -13.43 5.43
CA GLU A 50 4.59 -13.39 6.14
C GLU A 50 4.68 -12.45 7.37
N ALA A 51 5.69 -12.65 8.22
CA ALA A 51 5.82 -11.93 9.49
C ALA A 51 6.30 -10.48 9.33
N ILE A 52 7.36 -10.22 8.56
CA ILE A 52 7.87 -8.84 8.43
C ILE A 52 7.10 -8.11 7.34
N LEU A 53 7.06 -8.67 6.13
CA LEU A 53 6.54 -7.93 4.99
C LEU A 53 5.02 -7.78 5.07
N PHE A 54 4.29 -8.89 5.18
CA PHE A 54 2.83 -8.83 5.17
C PHE A 54 2.26 -8.33 6.50
N PHE A 55 2.79 -8.78 7.63
CA PHE A 55 2.21 -8.38 8.90
C PHE A 55 2.70 -7.03 9.43
N ILE A 56 3.98 -6.68 9.28
CA ILE A 56 4.50 -5.41 9.82
C ILE A 56 4.48 -4.30 8.77
N ILE A 57 5.23 -4.47 7.68
CA ILE A 57 5.46 -3.39 6.70
C ILE A 57 4.14 -2.99 6.02
N ASN A 58 3.41 -3.97 5.47
CA ASN A 58 2.16 -3.68 4.76
C ASN A 58 1.08 -3.13 5.71
N SER A 59 1.06 -3.55 6.98
CA SER A 59 0.16 -2.96 7.99
C SER A 59 0.47 -1.50 8.29
N ILE A 60 1.74 -1.14 8.40
CA ILE A 60 2.15 0.28 8.57
C ILE A 60 1.71 1.09 7.35
N ILE A 61 1.89 0.54 6.14
CA ILE A 61 1.47 1.20 4.90
C ILE A 61 -0.06 1.34 4.83
N ALA A 62 -0.80 0.31 5.21
CA ALA A 62 -2.27 0.34 5.29
C ALA A 62 -2.74 1.45 6.25
N TYR A 63 -2.16 1.55 7.44
CA TYR A 63 -2.50 2.61 8.38
C TYR A 63 -2.18 4.00 7.82
N HIS A 64 -1.03 4.14 7.14
CA HIS A 64 -0.64 5.38 6.47
C HIS A 64 -1.61 5.77 5.36
N LEU A 65 -2.03 4.82 4.52
CA LEU A 65 -3.01 5.02 3.44
C LEU A 65 -4.36 5.50 3.99
N GLY A 66 -4.86 4.87 5.07
CA GLY A 66 -6.08 5.31 5.76
C GLY A 66 -6.01 6.78 6.20
N ASN A 67 -4.90 7.19 6.81
CA ASN A 67 -4.65 8.59 7.18
C ASN A 67 -4.56 9.51 5.96
N LEU A 68 -3.93 9.04 4.87
CA LEU A 68 -3.74 9.79 3.64
C LEU A 68 -5.08 10.12 2.96
N ILE A 69 -6.05 9.19 3.00
CA ILE A 69 -7.41 9.41 2.47
C ILE A 69 -8.06 10.63 3.14
N ILE A 70 -7.98 10.74 4.47
CA ILE A 70 -8.48 11.91 5.20
C ILE A 70 -7.70 13.16 4.83
N LYS A 71 -6.36 13.07 4.84
CA LYS A 71 -5.47 14.22 4.62
C LYS A 71 -5.67 14.83 3.23
N LEU A 72 -5.94 14.00 2.23
CA LEU A 72 -6.18 14.42 0.85
C LEU A 72 -7.66 14.72 0.54
N ASN A 73 -8.55 14.55 1.53
CA ASN A 73 -10.00 14.73 1.41
C ASN A 73 -10.61 13.89 0.27
N LEU A 74 -10.19 12.62 0.20
CA LEU A 74 -10.65 11.67 -0.80
C LEU A 74 -11.88 10.91 -0.30
N SER A 75 -12.63 10.31 -1.23
CA SER A 75 -13.78 9.48 -0.91
C SER A 75 -13.38 8.29 -0.04
N LYS A 76 -14.21 7.94 0.95
CA LYS A 76 -13.94 6.79 1.84
C LYS A 76 -13.86 5.45 1.09
N TRP A 77 -14.45 5.38 -0.12
CA TRP A 77 -14.35 4.21 -1.00
C TRP A 77 -12.91 3.85 -1.40
N TRP A 78 -11.97 4.79 -1.32
CA TRP A 78 -10.55 4.53 -1.59
C TRP A 78 -9.91 3.54 -0.60
N ILE A 79 -10.55 3.26 0.54
CA ILE A 79 -10.13 2.24 1.50
C ILE A 79 -10.08 0.83 0.89
N PHE A 80 -10.83 0.56 -0.19
CA PHE A 80 -10.82 -0.76 -0.81
C PHE A 80 -9.67 -0.94 -1.80
N LEU A 81 -8.97 0.13 -2.17
CA LEU A 81 -7.94 0.10 -3.21
C LEU A 81 -6.82 -0.88 -2.84
N LEU A 82 -6.20 -0.68 -1.68
CA LEU A 82 -5.10 -1.52 -1.21
C LEU A 82 -5.49 -2.98 -1.02
N PRO A 83 -6.55 -3.34 -0.26
CA PRO A 83 -6.86 -4.73 0.03
C PRO A 83 -7.27 -5.49 -1.23
N VAL A 84 -8.02 -4.86 -2.15
CA VAL A 84 -8.39 -5.49 -3.42
C VAL A 84 -7.15 -5.73 -4.29
N LEU A 85 -6.29 -4.72 -4.45
CA LEU A 85 -5.06 -4.87 -5.25
C LEU A 85 -4.12 -5.92 -4.64
N PHE A 86 -3.99 -5.95 -3.33
CA PHE A 86 -3.19 -6.96 -2.65
C PHE A 86 -3.75 -8.38 -2.87
N CYS A 87 -5.06 -8.58 -2.72
CA CYS A 87 -5.67 -9.88 -2.98
C CYS A 87 -5.43 -10.32 -4.43
N LEU A 88 -5.65 -9.44 -5.40
CA LEU A 88 -5.37 -9.72 -6.82
C LEU A 88 -3.89 -10.07 -7.05
N ALA A 89 -2.98 -9.39 -6.36
CA ALA A 89 -1.55 -9.65 -6.44
C ALA A 89 -1.14 -11.00 -5.83
N MET A 90 -1.91 -11.56 -4.89
CA MET A 90 -1.55 -12.81 -4.23
C MET A 90 -1.98 -14.05 -5.01
N LEU A 91 -3.09 -13.96 -5.76
CA LEU A 91 -3.67 -15.09 -6.51
C LEU A 91 -2.69 -15.86 -7.43
N PRO A 92 -1.75 -15.22 -8.16
CA PRO A 92 -0.96 -15.94 -9.16
C PRO A 92 0.17 -16.81 -8.59
N HIS A 93 0.74 -16.45 -7.44
CA HIS A 93 2.04 -16.98 -6.99
C HIS A 93 2.12 -17.30 -5.49
N PHE A 94 1.16 -16.85 -4.68
CA PHE A 94 1.22 -16.99 -3.22
C PHE A 94 0.09 -17.89 -2.70
N ALA A 95 0.26 -18.39 -1.48
CA ALA A 95 -0.72 -19.27 -0.87
C ALA A 95 -2.02 -18.51 -0.55
N LEU A 96 -3.16 -19.19 -0.72
CA LEU A 96 -4.49 -18.57 -0.56
C LEU A 96 -4.76 -18.05 0.85
N TYR A 97 -4.13 -18.61 1.88
CA TYR A 97 -4.26 -18.08 3.25
C TYR A 97 -3.75 -16.64 3.37
N ASN A 98 -2.88 -16.19 2.46
CA ASN A 98 -2.40 -14.81 2.44
C ASN A 98 -3.49 -13.80 2.08
N LEU A 99 -4.60 -14.24 1.46
CA LEU A 99 -5.75 -13.38 1.19
C LEU A 99 -6.37 -12.82 2.49
N MET A 100 -6.19 -13.50 3.64
CA MET A 100 -6.62 -12.98 4.94
C MET A 100 -5.95 -11.64 5.28
N PHE A 101 -4.73 -11.39 4.81
CA PHE A 101 -4.08 -10.10 5.01
C PHE A 101 -4.81 -8.95 4.31
N GLY A 102 -5.54 -9.20 3.22
CA GLY A 102 -6.41 -8.19 2.61
C GLY A 102 -7.47 -7.68 3.59
N LEU A 103 -8.09 -8.57 4.37
CA LEU A 103 -9.04 -8.17 5.41
C LEU A 103 -8.35 -7.42 6.55
N ILE A 104 -7.16 -7.88 6.96
CA ILE A 104 -6.36 -7.20 7.99
C ILE A 104 -6.04 -5.77 7.55
N TYR A 105 -5.60 -5.56 6.31
CA TYR A 105 -5.28 -4.23 5.79
C TYR A 105 -6.50 -3.33 5.72
N LEU A 106 -7.66 -3.85 5.33
CA LEU A 106 -8.91 -3.10 5.34
C LEU A 106 -9.26 -2.60 6.76
N ILE A 107 -9.11 -3.45 7.77
CA ILE A 107 -9.33 -3.08 9.18
C ILE A 107 -8.33 -2.01 9.62
N ILE A 108 -7.06 -2.16 9.27
CA ILE A 108 -6.00 -1.22 9.66
C ILE A 108 -6.17 0.14 8.94
N GLU A 109 -6.54 0.14 7.66
CA GLU A 109 -6.91 1.36 6.93
C GLU A 109 -8.11 2.05 7.58
N ALA A 110 -9.09 1.29 8.06
CA ALA A 110 -10.25 1.83 8.77
C ALA A 110 -9.82 2.54 10.07
N PHE A 111 -8.88 1.96 10.84
CA PHE A 111 -8.29 2.64 11.98
C PHE A 111 -7.54 3.92 11.59
N GLY A 112 -6.81 3.90 10.46
CA GLY A 112 -6.19 5.10 9.91
C GLY A 112 -7.21 6.18 9.55
N LEU A 113 -8.36 5.80 8.98
CA LEU A 113 -9.47 6.71 8.67
C LEU A 113 -10.15 7.29 9.92
N MET A 114 -10.06 6.60 11.05
CA MET A 114 -10.66 7.01 12.32
C MET A 114 -9.70 7.80 13.22
N ASN A 115 -8.43 7.98 12.82
CA ASN A 115 -7.37 8.55 13.66
C ASN A 115 -7.70 9.91 14.30
N LYS A 116 -8.53 10.75 13.65
CA LYS A 116 -8.98 12.04 14.21
C LYS A 116 -10.09 11.94 15.26
N ASN A 117 -10.79 10.81 15.35
CA ASN A 117 -11.90 10.57 16.28
C ASN A 117 -11.51 9.71 17.50
N ILE A 118 -10.30 9.12 17.52
CA ILE A 118 -9.88 8.22 18.62
C ILE A 118 -9.34 9.01 19.82
N TYR A 119 -8.84 10.23 19.62
CA TYR A 119 -8.27 11.09 20.66
C TYR A 119 -9.18 12.26 21.07
N ARG A 120 -10.49 12.16 20.80
CA ARG A 120 -11.48 13.17 21.19
C ARG A 120 -12.51 12.60 22.15
#